data_AF-A0A947VZX3-F1
#
_entry.id   AF-A0A947VZX3-F1
#
_cell.length_a   1.000
_cell.length_b   1.000
_cell.length_c   1.000
_cell.angle_alpha   90.00
_cell.angle_beta   90.00
_cell.angle_gamma   90.00
#
_symmetry.space_group_name_H-M   'P 1'
#
loop_
_entity.id
_entity.type
_entity.pdbx_description
1 polymer ?
#
loop_
_entity_poly.entity_id
_entity_poly.type
_entity_poly.pdbx_seq_one_letter_code
_entity_poly.pdbx_strand_id
1 'polypeptide(L)'
;MKPTYFILFFLANFFYIVPELFSYQNVLENISIYSEFSCLSKTQTSYYTPLDNPIWAIDFRSGANHREDQIIRTAGEIDLCIGKPGEKFFGLLQFYFDANDPDFNVNEQEEAYFDTGNIFINYRPFEFYGGRPFGITVGIQPIKATANAAYSYIFSGDFEEDFILYTCNFLNYAPAVTFDLHFSKTNGIGFSYSQKAPDISNIAFAINTQHANSKIFWVEMEKWNFNFNLAYQIVDGEQYATKINRTNNGNIYYSYQNDHRHRLFNSLIRYTIEFKKNTIIPWFGYQKLFGDEAQLPYLEEIGYGDRYISAYTLNYGFSYQKNKFLFVMDFSELHTPKLGGIDALPYGYVNELIKPIYSLFPTSNNYTWSNTPIEGLSHSVYYAAGLGSVAHIEFLYEISKHIKIGAFMYFLNNKNDNTIGNENSVKQQLTTRITSKLMKEANIDNAEATEITNKIMNVLDNVEIHMDGQTATIFNQIMYACKVPYWEDTHSIGMFVRYSF
;
A
#
# COMPACT_ATOMS: atom_id res chain seq x y z
N MET A 1 6.08 -20.29 -15.90
CA MET A 1 5.90 -21.46 -15.03
C MET A 1 5.34 -20.93 -13.72
N LYS A 2 4.11 -21.28 -13.31
CA LYS A 2 3.52 -20.71 -12.08
C LYS A 2 4.46 -20.99 -10.89
N PRO A 3 4.69 -20.04 -9.95
CA PRO A 3 5.56 -20.23 -8.78
C PRO A 3 5.24 -21.52 -8.01
N THR A 4 3.96 -21.89 -7.99
CA THR A 4 3.41 -23.13 -7.41
C THR A 4 4.10 -24.39 -7.94
N TYR A 5 4.42 -24.47 -9.24
CA TYR A 5 5.07 -25.65 -9.82
C TYR A 5 6.56 -25.73 -9.49
N PHE A 6 7.24 -24.58 -9.35
CA PHE A 6 8.64 -24.56 -8.93
C PHE A 6 8.77 -24.93 -7.44
N ILE A 7 7.83 -24.48 -6.61
CA ILE A 7 7.78 -24.82 -5.17
C ILE A 7 7.38 -26.27 -4.96
N LEU A 8 6.37 -26.81 -5.67
CA LEU A 8 6.03 -28.23 -5.62
C LEU A 8 7.21 -29.10 -6.10
N PHE A 9 7.91 -28.68 -7.15
CA PHE A 9 9.12 -29.36 -7.60
C PHE A 9 10.25 -29.27 -6.56
N PHE A 10 10.45 -28.12 -5.90
CA PHE A 10 11.46 -27.95 -4.87
C PHE A 10 11.11 -28.75 -3.60
N LEU A 11 9.85 -28.72 -3.14
CA LEU A 11 9.35 -29.54 -2.04
C LEU A 11 9.51 -31.03 -2.36
N ALA A 12 9.07 -31.48 -3.54
CA ALA A 12 9.21 -32.87 -3.97
C ALA A 12 10.68 -33.32 -4.04
N ASN A 13 11.58 -32.47 -4.54
CA ASN A 13 13.02 -32.76 -4.57
C ASN A 13 13.67 -32.64 -3.18
N PHE A 14 13.18 -31.76 -2.29
CA PHE A 14 13.69 -31.61 -0.94
C PHE A 14 13.33 -32.81 -0.05
N PHE A 15 12.10 -33.33 -0.17
CA PHE A 15 11.70 -34.62 0.41
C PHE A 15 12.50 -35.79 -0.19
N TYR A 16 13.00 -35.67 -1.42
CA TYR A 16 13.90 -36.64 -2.05
C TYR A 16 15.37 -36.53 -1.62
N ILE A 17 15.83 -35.36 -1.18
CA ILE A 17 17.22 -35.10 -0.75
C ILE A 17 17.41 -35.36 0.76
N VAL A 18 16.33 -35.41 1.54
CA VAL A 18 16.36 -35.76 2.97
C VAL A 18 15.63 -37.09 3.29
N PRO A 19 15.87 -38.23 2.60
CA PRO A 19 15.17 -39.49 2.92
C PRO A 19 15.59 -40.08 4.26
N GLU A 20 16.81 -39.78 4.73
CA GLU A 20 17.37 -40.43 5.93
C GLU A 20 16.82 -39.89 7.26
N LEU A 21 16.10 -38.77 7.27
CA LEU A 21 15.57 -38.17 8.50
C LEU A 21 14.09 -38.46 8.76
N PHE A 22 13.34 -38.95 7.77
CA PHE A 22 11.89 -39.10 7.91
C PHE A 22 11.36 -40.32 7.15
N SER A 23 11.03 -41.41 7.87
CA SER A 23 10.15 -42.44 7.31
C SER A 23 8.75 -41.84 7.08
N TYR A 24 8.07 -42.23 6.00
CA TYR A 24 6.74 -41.71 5.66
C TYR A 24 5.70 -41.84 6.80
N GLN A 25 5.82 -42.86 7.65
CA GLN A 25 4.99 -43.02 8.86
C GLN A 25 5.28 -41.97 9.93
N ASN A 26 6.55 -41.61 10.15
CA ASN A 26 6.93 -40.57 11.13
C ASN A 26 6.54 -39.16 10.66
N VAL A 27 6.38 -38.90 9.36
CA VAL A 27 5.98 -37.56 8.88
C VAL A 27 4.52 -37.26 9.22
N LEU A 28 3.61 -38.20 8.95
CA LEU A 28 2.18 -38.01 9.20
C LEU A 28 1.85 -37.89 10.70
N GLU A 29 2.60 -38.58 11.57
CA GLU A 29 2.47 -38.47 13.02
C GLU A 29 2.93 -37.11 13.59
N ASN A 30 3.71 -36.34 12.81
CA ASN A 30 4.24 -35.03 13.22
C ASN A 30 3.52 -33.86 12.54
N ILE A 31 2.42 -34.10 11.82
CA ILE A 31 1.58 -33.04 11.26
C ILE A 31 0.60 -32.56 12.32
N SER A 32 0.65 -31.26 12.63
CA SER A 32 -0.38 -30.58 13.42
C SER A 32 -1.30 -29.79 12.47
N ILE A 33 -2.61 -29.86 12.73
CA ILE A 33 -3.61 -29.11 11.99
C ILE A 33 -4.15 -28.02 12.91
N TYR A 34 -4.15 -26.78 12.43
CA TYR A 34 -4.80 -25.66 13.07
C TYR A 34 -5.78 -25.04 12.10
N SER A 35 -6.86 -24.47 12.61
CA SER A 35 -7.78 -23.74 11.75
C SER A 35 -8.43 -22.60 12.50
N GLU A 36 -8.73 -21.54 11.76
CA GLU A 36 -9.47 -20.39 12.24
C GLU A 36 -10.57 -20.05 11.22
N PHE A 37 -11.80 -19.89 11.70
CA PHE A 37 -12.94 -19.45 10.91
C PHE A 37 -13.53 -18.21 11.55
N SER A 38 -13.76 -17.18 10.75
CA SER A 38 -14.34 -15.94 11.24
C SER A 38 -15.53 -15.54 10.36
N CYS A 39 -16.60 -15.11 11.00
CA CYS A 39 -17.79 -14.57 10.37
C CYS A 39 -18.06 -13.19 10.96
N LEU A 40 -18.23 -12.19 10.11
CA LEU A 40 -18.55 -10.82 10.53
C LEU A 40 -19.83 -10.34 9.90
N SER A 41 -20.45 -9.36 10.56
CA SER A 41 -21.47 -8.52 9.97
C SER A 41 -21.17 -7.06 10.24
N LYS A 42 -21.31 -6.20 9.21
CA LYS A 42 -21.01 -4.76 9.31
C LYS A 42 -22.04 -3.89 8.58
N THR A 43 -22.11 -2.63 8.99
CA THR A 43 -22.83 -1.54 8.29
C THR A 43 -21.85 -0.41 8.03
N GLN A 44 -21.89 0.20 6.84
CA GLN A 44 -20.94 1.23 6.43
C GLN A 44 -21.63 2.38 5.66
N THR A 45 -21.16 3.62 5.88
CA THR A 45 -21.81 4.85 5.36
C THR A 45 -21.24 5.35 4.03
N SER A 46 -20.07 4.90 3.60
CA SER A 46 -19.43 5.25 2.32
C SER A 46 -18.53 4.11 1.86
N TYR A 47 -18.61 3.74 0.58
CA TYR A 47 -17.96 2.55 0.02
C TYR A 47 -16.83 2.89 -0.96
N TYR A 48 -16.69 4.15 -1.33
CA TYR A 48 -15.60 4.66 -2.15
C TYR A 48 -14.60 5.38 -1.27
N THR A 49 -13.32 5.35 -1.61
CA THR A 49 -12.25 6.12 -0.97
C THR A 49 -11.41 6.81 -2.06
N PRO A 50 -10.60 7.84 -1.73
CA PRO A 50 -9.67 8.46 -2.68
C PRO A 50 -8.63 7.49 -3.28
N LEU A 51 -8.53 6.28 -2.72
CA LEU A 51 -7.64 5.21 -3.14
C LEU A 51 -8.26 4.31 -4.23
N ASP A 52 -9.56 4.47 -4.51
CA ASP A 52 -10.35 3.61 -5.39
C ASP A 52 -10.51 4.17 -6.83
N ASN A 53 -10.10 5.42 -7.11
CA ASN A 53 -9.94 5.92 -8.50
C ASN A 53 -9.30 7.34 -8.58
N PRO A 54 -7.99 7.48 -8.75
CA PRO A 54 -7.44 8.77 -9.18
C PRO A 54 -7.81 9.04 -10.64
N ILE A 55 -8.33 10.23 -10.96
CA ILE A 55 -8.63 10.69 -12.35
C ILE A 55 -7.43 10.54 -13.32
N TRP A 56 -6.22 10.38 -12.81
CA TRP A 56 -4.98 10.19 -13.60
C TRP A 56 -4.46 8.75 -13.62
N ALA A 57 -5.16 7.84 -12.95
CA ALA A 57 -4.87 6.40 -12.89
C ALA A 57 -6.16 5.62 -13.23
N ILE A 58 -6.83 6.05 -14.31
CA ILE A 58 -8.13 5.57 -14.81
C ILE A 58 -8.22 4.04 -14.91
N ASP A 59 -7.09 3.34 -14.99
CA ASP A 59 -7.03 1.88 -15.12
C ASP A 59 -6.58 1.13 -13.83
N PHE A 60 -6.31 1.82 -12.71
CA PHE A 60 -5.68 1.20 -11.52
C PHE A 60 -6.25 1.70 -10.18
N ARG A 61 -7.48 1.26 -9.88
CA ARG A 61 -7.84 0.34 -8.77
C ARG A 61 -9.37 0.34 -8.62
N SER A 62 -10.05 -0.51 -9.37
CA SER A 62 -11.44 -0.92 -9.09
C SER A 62 -11.52 -1.95 -7.94
N GLY A 63 -10.87 -1.65 -6.80
CA GLY A 63 -10.69 -2.58 -5.65
C GLY A 63 -11.68 -2.35 -4.51
N ALA A 64 -12.89 -1.92 -4.87
CA ALA A 64 -13.97 -1.63 -3.94
C ALA A 64 -15.33 -1.71 -4.63
N ASN A 65 -15.44 -2.44 -5.74
CA ASN A 65 -16.73 -2.67 -6.33
C ASN A 65 -17.56 -3.50 -5.32
N HIS A 66 -18.80 -3.12 -5.07
CA HIS A 66 -19.73 -3.92 -4.27
C HIS A 66 -19.45 -4.00 -2.76
N ARG A 67 -18.75 -3.03 -2.15
CA ARG A 67 -18.64 -3.01 -0.67
C ARG A 67 -20.00 -2.90 0.01
N GLU A 68 -21.02 -2.38 -0.68
CA GLU A 68 -22.43 -2.42 -0.26
C GLU A 68 -22.97 -3.83 0.03
N ASP A 69 -22.38 -4.87 -0.58
CA ASP A 69 -22.81 -6.26 -0.42
C ASP A 69 -22.11 -6.97 0.75
N GLN A 70 -21.16 -6.31 1.44
CA GLN A 70 -20.35 -6.88 2.53
C GLN A 70 -21.03 -6.88 3.91
N ILE A 71 -22.36 -6.89 3.95
CA ILE A 71 -23.11 -6.87 5.21
C ILE A 71 -22.80 -8.11 6.05
N ILE A 72 -22.45 -9.24 5.42
CA ILE A 72 -22.00 -10.48 6.04
C ILE A 72 -20.84 -11.06 5.23
N ARG A 73 -19.70 -11.34 5.89
CA ARG A 73 -18.53 -11.98 5.27
C ARG A 73 -18.06 -13.15 6.13
N THR A 74 -17.62 -14.21 5.48
CA THR A 74 -17.09 -15.41 6.16
C THR A 74 -15.78 -15.80 5.51
N ALA A 75 -14.72 -15.81 6.31
CA ALA A 75 -13.39 -16.23 5.90
C ALA A 75 -12.89 -17.35 6.82
N GLY A 76 -12.00 -18.18 6.31
CA GLY A 76 -11.37 -19.23 7.09
C GLY A 76 -10.00 -19.61 6.57
N GLU A 77 -9.16 -20.09 7.48
CA GLU A 77 -7.83 -20.62 7.18
C GLU A 77 -7.62 -22.00 7.81
N ILE A 78 -6.88 -22.84 7.11
CA ILE A 78 -6.46 -24.16 7.57
C ILE A 78 -4.94 -24.25 7.40
N ASP A 79 -4.25 -24.46 8.52
CA ASP A 79 -2.80 -24.57 8.60
C ASP A 79 -2.39 -26.02 8.84
N LEU A 80 -1.51 -26.51 8.00
CA LEU A 80 -0.82 -27.80 8.15
C LEU A 80 0.64 -27.52 8.52
N CYS A 81 1.01 -27.90 9.73
CA CYS A 81 2.33 -27.66 10.31
C CYS A 81 3.12 -28.96 10.45
N ILE A 82 4.40 -28.95 10.08
CA ILE A 82 5.36 -30.02 10.40
C ILE A 82 6.46 -29.44 11.28
N GLY A 83 6.73 -30.08 12.43
CA GLY A 83 7.63 -29.57 13.45
C GLY A 83 7.01 -28.43 14.26
N LYS A 84 7.81 -27.75 15.11
CA LYS A 84 7.33 -26.59 15.89
C LYS A 84 8.06 -25.31 15.53
N PRO A 85 7.38 -24.14 15.55
CA PRO A 85 8.03 -22.86 15.38
C PRO A 85 9.22 -22.69 16.34
N GLY A 86 10.38 -22.33 15.80
CA GLY A 86 11.62 -22.13 16.58
C GLY A 86 12.50 -23.37 16.73
N GLU A 87 12.04 -24.56 16.32
CA GLU A 87 12.89 -25.74 16.23
C GLU A 87 13.80 -25.71 14.99
N LYS A 88 14.68 -26.71 14.88
CA LYS A 88 15.63 -26.85 13.77
C LYS A 88 14.94 -26.90 12.40
N PHE A 89 13.76 -27.50 12.34
CA PHE A 89 12.94 -27.58 11.14
C PHE A 89 11.49 -27.25 11.48
N PHE A 90 10.89 -26.39 10.67
CA PHE A 90 9.46 -26.08 10.72
C PHE A 90 8.95 -25.86 9.30
N GLY A 91 7.81 -26.44 8.97
CA GLY A 91 7.13 -26.23 7.69
C GLY A 91 5.67 -25.87 7.92
N LEU A 92 5.15 -24.96 7.08
CA LEU A 92 3.76 -24.54 7.08
C LEU A 92 3.19 -24.62 5.66
N LEU A 93 1.98 -25.15 5.55
CA LEU A 93 1.13 -25.07 4.37
C LEU A 93 -0.25 -24.58 4.81
N GLN A 94 -0.64 -23.40 4.33
CA GLN A 94 -1.90 -22.75 4.67
C GLN A 94 -2.84 -22.71 3.46
N PHE A 95 -4.10 -23.05 3.70
CA PHE A 95 -5.21 -22.83 2.78
C PHE A 95 -6.08 -21.71 3.31
N TYR A 96 -6.48 -20.80 2.44
CA TYR A 96 -7.36 -19.68 2.76
C TYR A 96 -8.64 -19.79 1.94
N PHE A 97 -9.75 -19.45 2.58
CA PHE A 97 -11.08 -19.41 1.98
C PHE A 97 -11.75 -18.09 2.34
N ASP A 98 -12.37 -17.46 1.34
CA ASP A 98 -13.29 -16.34 1.53
C ASP A 98 -14.56 -16.56 0.72
N ALA A 99 -15.70 -16.62 1.41
CA ALA A 99 -16.98 -16.85 0.76
C ALA A 99 -17.44 -15.67 -0.11
N ASN A 100 -17.14 -14.44 0.31
CA ASN A 100 -17.75 -13.21 -0.22
C ASN A 100 -16.69 -12.10 -0.35
N ASP A 101 -15.58 -12.38 -1.04
CA ASP A 101 -14.53 -11.40 -1.32
C ASP A 101 -15.06 -10.30 -2.28
N PRO A 102 -14.95 -8.99 -1.96
CA PRO A 102 -15.38 -7.91 -2.86
C PRO A 102 -14.55 -7.78 -4.15
N ASP A 103 -13.33 -8.31 -4.20
CA ASP A 103 -12.41 -8.11 -5.33
C ASP A 103 -12.66 -9.10 -6.49
N PHE A 104 -13.76 -9.85 -6.46
CA PHE A 104 -14.15 -10.73 -7.56
C PHE A 104 -14.57 -9.95 -8.81
N ASN A 105 -14.01 -10.34 -9.95
CA ASN A 105 -14.45 -9.85 -11.25
C ASN A 105 -15.89 -10.34 -11.53
N VAL A 106 -16.84 -9.41 -11.64
CA VAL A 106 -18.29 -9.59 -11.88
C VAL A 106 -18.64 -10.47 -13.10
N ASN A 107 -17.66 -10.83 -13.93
CA ASN A 107 -17.84 -11.67 -15.12
C ASN A 107 -17.65 -13.18 -14.85
N GLU A 108 -17.18 -13.59 -13.67
CA GLU A 108 -17.08 -14.99 -13.27
C GLU A 108 -18.11 -15.25 -12.14
N GLN A 109 -18.93 -16.29 -12.29
CA GLN A 109 -20.03 -16.61 -11.37
C GLN A 109 -19.56 -16.74 -9.92
N GLU A 110 -20.48 -16.47 -8.98
CA GLU A 110 -20.40 -16.62 -7.51
C GLU A 110 -19.67 -17.91 -7.04
N GLU A 111 -18.35 -17.97 -7.17
CA GLU A 111 -17.52 -19.04 -6.66
C GLU A 111 -16.69 -18.50 -5.50
N ALA A 112 -16.83 -19.11 -4.33
CA ALA A 112 -16.06 -18.74 -3.16
C ALA A 112 -14.54 -18.79 -3.45
N TYR A 113 -13.81 -17.78 -2.97
CA TYR A 113 -12.36 -17.69 -3.16
C TYR A 113 -11.67 -18.79 -2.37
N PHE A 114 -10.83 -19.56 -3.05
CA PHE A 114 -9.97 -20.56 -2.44
C PHE A 114 -8.55 -20.38 -2.96
N ASP A 115 -7.62 -20.06 -2.07
CA ASP A 115 -6.22 -19.84 -2.44
C ASP A 115 -5.27 -20.44 -1.41
N THR A 116 -4.02 -20.60 -1.82
CA THR A 116 -2.93 -21.00 -0.94
C THR A 116 -2.29 -19.77 -0.30
N GLY A 117 -2.32 -19.70 1.03
CA GLY A 117 -1.70 -18.63 1.81
C GLY A 117 -0.20 -18.88 2.01
N ASN A 118 0.23 -18.94 3.27
CA ASN A 118 1.62 -19.23 3.63
C ASN A 118 2.04 -20.66 3.26
N ILE A 119 3.12 -20.78 2.47
CA ILE A 119 3.79 -22.05 2.14
C ILE A 119 5.29 -21.86 2.31
N PHE A 120 5.85 -22.27 3.46
CA PHE A 120 7.29 -22.11 3.67
C PHE A 120 7.91 -23.19 4.52
N ILE A 121 9.23 -23.30 4.40
CA ILE A 121 10.08 -24.10 5.29
C ILE A 121 11.07 -23.16 5.95
N ASN A 122 11.21 -23.32 7.26
CA ASN A 122 12.25 -22.69 8.06
C ASN A 122 13.25 -23.75 8.53
N TYR A 123 14.53 -23.45 8.31
CA TYR A 123 15.65 -24.24 8.76
C TYR A 123 16.51 -23.42 9.71
N ARG A 124 16.78 -23.96 10.91
CA ARG A 124 17.55 -23.31 11.96
C ARG A 124 18.75 -24.14 12.41
N PRO A 125 19.90 -24.07 11.72
CA PRO A 125 21.00 -25.03 11.90
C PRO A 125 21.70 -24.99 13.26
N PHE A 126 21.84 -23.83 13.91
CA PHE A 126 22.60 -23.69 15.15
C PHE A 126 22.13 -22.51 16.01
N GLU A 127 22.16 -22.70 17.33
CA GLU A 127 21.78 -21.72 18.35
C GLU A 127 22.94 -20.78 18.68
N PHE A 128 22.66 -19.50 18.90
CA PHE A 128 23.67 -18.50 19.27
C PHE A 128 23.32 -17.91 20.65
N TYR A 129 24.20 -18.11 21.64
CA TYR A 129 24.11 -17.55 23.00
C TYR A 129 22.75 -17.71 23.74
N GLY A 130 22.04 -18.84 23.57
CA GLY A 130 20.74 -19.04 24.23
C GLY A 130 19.57 -18.27 23.59
N GLY A 131 19.82 -17.63 22.44
CA GLY A 131 18.81 -16.98 21.59
C GLY A 131 18.16 -17.96 20.61
N ARG A 132 17.28 -17.47 19.71
CA ARG A 132 16.76 -18.34 18.65
C ARG A 132 17.88 -18.65 17.64
N PRO A 133 17.96 -19.89 17.11
CA PRO A 133 19.00 -20.24 16.16
C PRO A 133 18.92 -19.42 14.86
N PHE A 134 20.06 -19.19 14.20
CA PHE A 134 20.11 -18.55 12.87
C PHE A 134 19.10 -19.26 11.97
N GLY A 135 18.22 -18.50 11.30
CA GLY A 135 17.13 -19.03 10.51
C GLY A 135 17.29 -18.71 9.04
N ILE A 136 17.02 -19.71 8.20
CA ILE A 136 16.79 -19.55 6.77
C ILE A 136 15.35 -19.96 6.52
N THR A 137 14.54 -19.06 5.97
CA THR A 137 13.16 -19.36 5.57
C THR A 137 13.01 -19.18 4.07
N VAL A 138 12.44 -20.18 3.40
CA VAL A 138 12.21 -20.16 1.96
C VAL A 138 10.76 -20.56 1.68
N GLY A 139 10.10 -19.81 0.79
CA GLY A 139 8.75 -20.10 0.33
C GLY A 139 7.90 -18.84 0.20
N ILE A 140 6.58 -19.04 0.10
CA ILE A 140 5.57 -17.98 0.24
C ILE A 140 5.40 -17.79 1.73
N GLN A 141 5.95 -16.70 2.25
CA GLN A 141 5.99 -16.46 3.70
C GLN A 141 5.53 -15.03 3.98
N PRO A 142 4.97 -14.80 5.17
CA PRO A 142 4.87 -13.44 5.66
C PRO A 142 6.30 -13.03 6.00
N ILE A 143 6.80 -11.95 5.41
CA ILE A 143 8.15 -11.51 5.73
C ILE A 143 8.10 -10.91 7.12
N LYS A 144 8.73 -11.60 8.10
CA LYS A 144 8.79 -11.25 9.53
C LYS A 144 8.81 -9.73 9.69
N ALA A 145 7.63 -9.20 10.03
CA ALA A 145 7.31 -7.87 10.54
C ALA A 145 8.25 -6.73 10.11
N THR A 146 8.54 -6.63 8.82
CA THR A 146 9.27 -5.49 8.23
C THR A 146 8.38 -4.46 7.57
N ALA A 147 7.08 -4.68 7.66
CA ALA A 147 6.07 -3.70 7.33
C ALA A 147 5.18 -3.36 8.53
N ASN A 148 5.29 -4.10 9.64
CA ASN A 148 4.30 -4.06 10.72
C ASN A 148 4.72 -3.24 11.94
N ALA A 149 5.64 -2.30 11.75
CA ALA A 149 5.96 -1.36 12.81
C ALA A 149 4.87 -0.28 13.02
N ALA A 150 3.74 -0.38 12.34
CA ALA A 150 2.50 0.32 12.70
C ALA A 150 1.51 -0.56 13.45
N TYR A 151 1.64 -1.89 13.42
CA TYR A 151 0.72 -2.78 14.11
C TYR A 151 1.23 -3.15 15.48
N SER A 152 0.55 -2.65 16.49
CA SER A 152 0.53 -3.31 17.79
C SER A 152 -0.55 -4.38 17.89
N TYR A 153 -1.51 -4.40 16.95
CA TYR A 153 -2.65 -5.29 16.96
C TYR A 153 -3.19 -5.55 15.54
N ILE A 154 -3.40 -6.82 15.18
CA ILE A 154 -4.14 -7.21 13.98
C ILE A 154 -5.62 -7.29 14.39
N PHE A 155 -6.45 -6.45 13.79
CA PHE A 155 -7.86 -6.37 14.12
C PHE A 155 -8.60 -7.62 13.65
N SER A 156 -9.38 -8.22 14.56
CA SER A 156 -10.05 -9.47 14.30
C SER A 156 -11.32 -9.31 13.47
N GLY A 157 -11.94 -8.12 13.52
CA GLY A 157 -13.07 -7.73 12.68
C GLY A 157 -12.69 -7.18 11.31
N ASP A 158 -11.39 -7.10 11.00
CA ASP A 158 -10.87 -6.58 9.74
C ASP A 158 -10.49 -7.75 8.81
N PHE A 159 -11.45 -8.22 8.01
CA PHE A 159 -11.14 -9.20 6.96
C PHE A 159 -10.60 -8.53 5.68
N GLU A 160 -10.70 -7.21 5.60
CA GLU A 160 -10.16 -6.44 4.49
C GLU A 160 -8.71 -6.03 4.78
N GLU A 161 -7.86 -6.06 3.76
CA GLU A 161 -6.62 -5.27 3.75
C GLU A 161 -6.91 -3.82 3.27
N ASP A 162 -8.19 -3.48 3.04
CA ASP A 162 -8.69 -2.25 2.39
C ASP A 162 -8.70 -1.00 3.27
N PHE A 163 -8.40 -1.11 4.56
CA PHE A 163 -8.16 0.05 5.41
C PHE A 163 -6.68 0.43 5.33
N ILE A 164 -6.37 0.99 4.17
CA ILE A 164 -5.07 1.01 3.52
C ILE A 164 -3.96 1.62 4.38
N LEU A 165 -4.17 2.65 5.20
CA LEU A 165 -2.99 3.39 5.70
C LEU A 165 -2.06 2.58 6.63
N TYR A 166 -2.59 1.64 7.41
CA TYR A 166 -1.77 0.80 8.29
C TYR A 166 -1.41 -0.56 7.66
N THR A 167 -2.23 -1.08 6.74
CA THR A 167 -2.04 -2.37 5.99
C THR A 167 -1.27 -2.24 4.69
N CYS A 168 -1.33 -1.11 3.99
CA CYS A 168 -0.87 -1.04 2.60
C CYS A 168 0.62 -1.21 2.45
N ASN A 169 1.39 -0.93 3.50
CA ASN A 169 2.83 -1.13 3.52
C ASN A 169 3.19 -2.61 3.74
N PHE A 170 2.22 -3.47 4.03
CA PHE A 170 2.40 -4.87 4.36
C PHE A 170 2.72 -5.71 3.15
N LEU A 171 3.80 -6.49 3.28
CA LEU A 171 4.16 -7.49 2.28
C LEU A 171 3.74 -8.87 2.75
N ASN A 172 2.46 -9.16 2.49
CA ASN A 172 1.82 -10.41 2.83
C ASN A 172 2.03 -11.47 1.73
N TYR A 173 2.21 -12.73 2.13
CA TYR A 173 2.30 -13.88 1.21
C TYR A 173 3.26 -13.66 0.03
N ALA A 174 4.51 -13.32 0.33
CA ALA A 174 5.51 -13.06 -0.71
C ALA A 174 6.42 -14.27 -0.92
N PRO A 175 6.66 -14.68 -2.18
CA PRO A 175 7.77 -15.58 -2.50
C PRO A 175 9.08 -14.92 -2.05
N ALA A 176 9.71 -15.48 -1.03
CA ALA A 176 10.85 -14.85 -0.38
C ALA A 176 11.88 -15.86 0.13
N VAL A 177 13.11 -15.36 0.28
CA VAL A 177 14.17 -15.97 1.08
C VAL A 177 14.51 -15.01 2.20
N THR A 178 14.40 -15.48 3.44
CA THR A 178 14.67 -14.69 4.65
C THR A 178 15.81 -15.32 5.44
N PHE A 179 16.71 -14.47 5.91
CA PHE A 179 17.79 -14.81 6.82
C PHE A 179 17.62 -14.03 8.11
N ASP A 180 17.58 -14.72 9.25
CA ASP A 180 17.39 -14.10 10.56
C ASP A 180 18.41 -14.59 11.59
N LEU A 181 18.91 -13.68 12.41
CA LEU A 181 19.80 -13.98 13.52
C LEU A 181 19.23 -13.36 14.79
N HIS A 182 19.01 -14.21 15.79
CA HIS A 182 18.51 -13.79 17.09
C HIS A 182 19.60 -13.95 18.15
N PHE A 183 19.88 -12.89 18.87
CA PHE A 183 20.84 -12.89 19.98
C PHE A 183 20.15 -13.18 21.33
N SER A 184 18.81 -13.13 21.36
CA SER A 184 17.97 -13.57 22.48
C SER A 184 16.62 -14.07 21.96
N LYS A 185 15.68 -14.43 22.85
CA LYS A 185 14.31 -14.81 22.44
C LYS A 185 13.51 -13.65 21.81
N THR A 186 13.93 -12.41 22.04
CA THR A 186 13.17 -11.18 21.77
C THR A 186 13.99 -10.11 21.03
N ASN A 187 15.28 -10.37 20.80
CA ASN A 187 16.18 -9.48 20.07
C ASN A 187 16.72 -10.19 18.84
N GLY A 188 16.62 -9.54 17.70
CA GLY A 188 17.04 -10.11 16.42
C GLY A 188 17.21 -9.09 15.33
N ILE A 189 17.90 -9.53 14.28
CA ILE A 189 18.04 -8.81 13.02
C ILE A 189 17.76 -9.78 11.88
N GLY A 190 17.35 -9.24 10.74
CA GLY A 190 17.23 -10.08 9.57
C GLY A 190 17.19 -9.30 8.27
N PHE A 191 17.34 -10.08 7.20
CA PHE A 191 17.28 -9.64 5.83
C PHE A 191 16.33 -10.55 5.06
N SER A 192 15.52 -9.98 4.19
CA SER A 192 14.68 -10.74 3.26
C SER A 192 14.80 -10.18 1.86
N TYR A 193 14.83 -11.10 0.90
CA TYR A 193 14.66 -10.80 -0.51
C TYR A 193 13.38 -11.47 -0.98
N SER A 194 12.50 -10.71 -1.63
CA SER A 194 11.24 -11.23 -2.12
C SER A 194 10.89 -10.70 -3.50
N GLN A 195 10.10 -11.49 -4.22
CA GLN A 195 9.54 -11.15 -5.52
C GLN A 195 8.06 -10.81 -5.36
N LYS A 196 7.81 -9.72 -4.63
CA LYS A 196 6.51 -9.08 -4.46
C LYS A 196 6.75 -7.70 -3.85
N ALA A 197 5.82 -6.76 -4.00
CA ALA A 197 5.80 -5.50 -3.28
C ALA A 197 4.45 -5.31 -2.54
N PRO A 198 4.43 -4.50 -1.47
CA PRO A 198 3.22 -4.21 -0.71
C PRO A 198 2.23 -3.39 -1.54
N ASP A 199 0.94 -3.41 -1.22
CA ASP A 199 -0.09 -2.78 -2.06
C ASP A 199 0.10 -1.28 -2.25
N ILE A 200 0.69 -0.61 -1.26
CA ILE A 200 1.09 0.80 -1.37
C ILE A 200 2.04 1.05 -2.54
N SER A 201 2.82 0.05 -2.96
CA SER A 201 3.72 0.16 -4.10
C SER A 201 2.93 0.31 -5.40
N ASN A 202 1.81 -0.38 -5.53
CA ASN A 202 0.90 -0.20 -6.66
C ASN A 202 0.14 1.12 -6.51
N ILE A 203 -0.47 1.35 -5.35
CA ILE A 203 -1.37 2.49 -5.10
C ILE A 203 -0.63 3.82 -5.19
N ALA A 204 0.55 3.92 -4.57
CA ALA A 204 1.33 5.13 -4.57
C ALA A 204 2.23 5.20 -5.80
N PHE A 205 3.08 4.21 -5.99
CA PHE A 205 4.18 4.27 -6.95
C PHE A 205 3.85 3.68 -8.32
N ALA A 206 2.60 3.26 -8.58
CA ALA A 206 2.19 2.60 -9.81
C ALA A 206 3.06 1.38 -10.18
N ILE A 207 3.68 0.72 -9.19
CA ILE A 207 4.52 -0.45 -9.43
C ILE A 207 3.67 -1.72 -9.43
N ASN A 208 3.89 -2.58 -10.42
CA ASN A 208 3.28 -3.91 -10.44
C ASN A 208 3.80 -4.76 -9.27
N THR A 209 2.94 -4.99 -8.28
CA THR A 209 3.30 -5.66 -7.02
C THR A 209 3.74 -7.10 -7.20
N GLN A 210 3.26 -7.81 -8.23
CA GLN A 210 3.57 -9.23 -8.45
C GLN A 210 4.94 -9.45 -9.11
N HIS A 211 5.51 -8.41 -9.73
CA HIS A 211 6.76 -8.50 -10.48
C HIS A 211 7.88 -7.62 -9.91
N ALA A 212 7.60 -6.89 -8.84
CA ALA A 212 8.57 -6.08 -8.13
C ALA A 212 9.54 -6.93 -7.27
N ASN A 213 10.75 -6.42 -7.09
CA ASN A 213 11.74 -6.99 -6.19
C ASN A 213 11.81 -6.15 -4.91
N SER A 214 11.60 -6.79 -3.76
CA SER A 214 11.72 -6.16 -2.45
C SER A 214 12.94 -6.67 -1.70
N LYS A 215 13.75 -5.74 -1.18
CA LYS A 215 14.89 -5.99 -0.31
C LYS A 215 14.62 -5.36 1.04
N ILE A 216 14.69 -6.15 2.09
CA ILE A 216 14.07 -5.81 3.35
C ILE A 216 15.03 -6.09 4.50
N PHE A 217 15.24 -5.11 5.36
CA PHE A 217 16.06 -5.21 6.57
C PHE A 217 15.20 -4.93 7.80
N TRP A 218 15.35 -5.73 8.85
CA TRP A 218 14.71 -5.47 10.15
C TRP A 218 15.64 -5.60 11.34
N VAL A 219 15.18 -4.96 12.41
CA VAL A 219 15.66 -5.11 13.78
C VAL A 219 14.46 -5.23 14.71
N GLU A 220 14.52 -6.15 15.66
CA GLU A 220 13.60 -6.25 16.80
C GLU A 220 14.41 -6.23 18.12
N MET A 221 13.91 -5.48 19.09
CA MET A 221 14.55 -5.32 20.40
C MET A 221 13.53 -5.24 21.52
N GLU A 222 13.79 -5.94 22.62
CA GLU A 222 13.01 -5.86 23.85
C GLU A 222 13.93 -5.65 25.06
N LYS A 223 13.61 -4.63 25.88
CA LYS A 223 14.29 -4.34 27.13
C LYS A 223 13.41 -3.56 28.08
N TRP A 224 13.36 -3.95 29.36
CA TRP A 224 12.61 -3.24 30.39
C TRP A 224 11.14 -2.97 30.00
N ASN A 225 10.47 -3.99 29.46
CA ASN A 225 9.10 -3.94 28.93
C ASN A 225 8.89 -3.03 27.70
N PHE A 226 9.92 -2.32 27.22
CA PHE A 226 9.89 -1.69 25.91
C PHE A 226 10.14 -2.74 24.84
N ASN A 227 9.30 -2.74 23.81
CA ASN A 227 9.54 -3.47 22.58
C ASN A 227 9.68 -2.44 21.45
N PHE A 228 10.71 -2.62 20.63
CA PHE A 228 11.02 -1.77 19.49
C PHE A 228 11.19 -2.64 18.25
N ASN A 229 10.51 -2.24 17.17
CA ASN A 229 10.63 -2.87 15.86
C ASN A 229 10.99 -1.79 14.85
N LEU A 230 11.93 -2.12 13.96
CA LEU A 230 12.38 -1.24 12.89
C LEU A 230 12.51 -2.02 11.59
N ALA A 231 12.13 -1.39 10.50
CA ALA A 231 12.23 -1.97 9.19
C ALA A 231 12.52 -0.94 8.11
N TYR A 232 13.33 -1.36 7.14
CA TYR A 232 13.63 -0.60 5.95
C TYR A 232 13.53 -1.50 4.72
N GLN A 233 12.67 -1.11 3.79
CA GLN A 233 12.40 -1.86 2.57
C GLN A 233 12.73 -0.98 1.36
N ILE A 234 13.39 -1.59 0.38
CA ILE A 234 13.66 -1.02 -0.93
C ILE A 234 12.88 -1.87 -1.92
N VAL A 235 12.07 -1.21 -2.73
CA VAL A 235 11.27 -1.85 -3.77
C VAL A 235 11.76 -1.32 -5.12
N ASP A 236 12.16 -2.25 -5.98
CA ASP A 236 12.53 -1.99 -7.37
C ASP A 236 11.42 -2.60 -8.25
N GLY A 237 10.85 -1.84 -9.19
CA GLY A 237 9.77 -2.34 -10.04
C GLY A 237 9.34 -1.36 -11.15
N GLU A 238 8.37 -1.80 -11.94
CA GLU A 238 7.78 -1.07 -13.07
C GLU A 238 6.27 -1.37 -13.12
N GLN A 239 5.48 -0.52 -13.79
CA GLN A 239 4.05 -0.76 -13.96
C GLN A 239 3.75 -1.87 -14.98
N TYR A 240 4.49 -1.89 -16.10
CA TYR A 240 4.31 -2.84 -17.19
C TYR A 240 5.59 -3.55 -17.56
N ALA A 241 5.43 -4.67 -18.25
CA ALA A 241 6.55 -5.40 -18.82
C ALA A 241 7.26 -4.55 -19.89
N THR A 242 8.57 -4.37 -19.75
CA THR A 242 9.42 -3.71 -20.74
C THR A 242 9.53 -4.49 -22.03
N LYS A 243 9.45 -5.84 -21.97
CA LYS A 243 9.47 -6.70 -23.16
C LYS A 243 8.55 -7.89 -23.02
N ILE A 244 7.88 -8.21 -24.14
CA ILE A 244 7.16 -9.47 -24.35
C ILE A 244 8.07 -10.38 -25.16
N ASN A 245 8.42 -11.53 -24.59
CA ASN A 245 9.27 -12.52 -25.23
C ASN A 245 8.48 -13.79 -25.54
N ARG A 246 8.92 -14.52 -26.57
CA ARG A 246 8.31 -15.79 -26.96
C ARG A 246 9.37 -16.89 -26.97
N THR A 247 9.08 -17.98 -26.25
CA THR A 247 9.89 -19.19 -26.30
C THR A 247 9.76 -19.88 -27.65
N ASN A 248 10.70 -20.77 -27.98
CA ASN A 248 10.66 -21.59 -29.20
C ASN A 248 9.36 -22.44 -29.31
N ASN A 249 8.72 -22.76 -28.18
CA ASN A 249 7.47 -23.51 -28.12
C ASN A 249 6.22 -22.59 -28.17
N GLY A 250 6.38 -21.30 -28.45
CA GLY A 250 5.28 -20.35 -28.58
C GLY A 250 4.79 -19.73 -27.27
N ASN A 251 5.28 -20.17 -26.11
CA ASN A 251 4.91 -19.59 -24.81
C ASN A 251 5.40 -18.15 -24.69
N ILE A 252 4.54 -17.26 -24.20
CA ILE A 252 4.86 -15.86 -23.96
C ILE A 252 5.36 -15.69 -22.51
N TYR A 253 6.41 -14.91 -22.32
CA TYR A 253 6.84 -14.46 -21.00
C TYR A 253 7.23 -12.99 -21.03
N TYR A 254 6.97 -12.30 -19.92
CA TYR A 254 7.20 -10.89 -19.76
C TYR A 254 8.55 -10.64 -19.07
N SER A 255 9.23 -9.57 -19.45
CA SER A 255 10.46 -9.10 -18.81
C SER A 255 10.26 -7.70 -18.26
N TYR A 256 10.92 -7.43 -17.14
CA TYR A 256 10.88 -6.19 -16.37
C TYR A 256 12.32 -5.77 -16.08
N GLN A 257 12.67 -4.50 -16.27
CA GLN A 257 14.01 -4.00 -15.97
C GLN A 257 14.14 -3.58 -14.50
N ASN A 258 13.02 -3.17 -13.90
CA ASN A 258 12.88 -2.64 -12.55
C ASN A 258 13.62 -1.32 -12.35
N ASP A 259 13.42 -0.39 -13.29
CA ASP A 259 14.15 0.87 -13.34
C ASP A 259 13.64 1.91 -12.30
N HIS A 260 12.40 1.78 -11.81
CA HIS A 260 11.87 2.66 -10.75
C HIS A 260 12.10 2.07 -9.35
N ARG A 261 12.42 2.94 -8.40
CA ARG A 261 12.73 2.57 -7.02
C ARG A 261 12.00 3.43 -6.01
N HIS A 262 11.41 2.79 -5.01
CA HIS A 262 10.98 3.47 -3.80
C HIS A 262 11.42 2.76 -2.53
N ARG A 263 11.21 3.46 -1.41
CA ARG A 263 11.66 3.07 -0.09
C ARG A 263 10.52 3.21 0.89
N LEU A 264 10.45 2.24 1.79
CA LEU A 264 9.50 2.20 2.90
C LEU A 264 10.31 2.07 4.19
N PHE A 265 9.98 2.89 5.17
CA PHE A 265 10.56 2.88 6.50
C PHE A 265 9.43 2.72 7.51
N ASN A 266 9.57 1.78 8.44
CA ASN A 266 8.59 1.52 9.48
C ASN A 266 9.30 1.40 10.83
N SER A 267 8.81 2.08 11.86
CA SER A 267 9.26 1.88 13.25
C SER A 267 8.11 1.85 14.26
N LEU A 268 8.16 0.98 15.26
CA LEU A 268 7.20 0.84 16.37
C LEU A 268 7.94 0.89 17.69
N ILE A 269 7.37 1.58 18.66
CA ILE A 269 7.69 1.39 20.06
C ILE A 269 6.42 1.11 20.85
N ARG A 270 6.46 0.11 21.73
CA ARG A 270 5.38 -0.20 22.67
C ARG A 270 5.95 -0.48 24.06
N TYR A 271 5.13 -0.28 25.07
CA TYR A 271 5.51 -0.51 26.46
C TYR A 271 4.48 -1.39 27.16
N THR A 272 4.90 -2.47 27.82
CA THR A 272 3.99 -3.36 28.53
C THR A 272 3.87 -2.96 30.00
N ILE A 273 2.65 -2.63 30.43
CA ILE A 273 2.32 -2.31 31.83
C ILE A 273 1.43 -3.42 32.39
N GLU A 274 2.00 -4.26 33.26
CA GLU A 274 1.26 -5.33 33.93
C GLU A 274 0.94 -4.96 35.38
N PHE A 275 -0.33 -5.10 35.78
CA PHE A 275 -0.75 -4.94 37.17
C PHE A 275 -1.91 -5.87 37.51
N LYS A 276 -1.63 -6.83 38.42
CA LYS A 276 -2.55 -7.90 38.84
C LYS A 276 -2.99 -8.76 37.66
N LYS A 277 -4.24 -8.57 37.19
CA LYS A 277 -4.86 -9.31 36.08
C LYS A 277 -5.13 -8.41 34.87
N ASN A 278 -4.48 -7.25 34.84
CA ASN A 278 -4.65 -6.27 33.79
C ASN A 278 -3.31 -6.05 33.10
N THR A 279 -3.38 -5.89 31.79
CA THR A 279 -2.24 -5.49 30.96
C THR A 279 -2.68 -4.30 30.12
N ILE A 280 -1.89 -3.22 30.15
CA ILE A 280 -2.05 -2.09 29.23
C ILE A 280 -0.80 -2.03 28.36
N ILE A 281 -0.99 -1.90 27.04
CA ILE A 281 0.10 -1.77 26.08
C ILE A 281 -0.16 -0.53 25.23
N PRO A 282 0.35 0.66 25.59
CA PRO A 282 0.41 1.78 24.66
C PRO A 282 1.48 1.57 23.59
N TRP A 283 1.28 2.18 22.43
CA TRP A 283 2.27 2.21 21.36
C TRP A 283 2.28 3.52 20.57
N PHE A 284 3.40 3.71 19.88
CA PHE A 284 3.61 4.74 18.88
C PHE A 284 4.38 4.15 17.70
N GLY A 285 3.87 4.36 16.50
CA GLY A 285 4.44 3.91 15.24
C GLY A 285 4.66 5.07 14.29
N TYR A 286 5.66 4.92 13.42
CA TYR A 286 5.99 5.87 12.36
C TYR A 286 6.25 5.08 11.08
N GLN A 287 5.59 5.48 10.00
CA GLN A 287 5.80 4.93 8.67
C GLN A 287 6.16 6.06 7.72
N LYS A 288 7.11 5.84 6.83
CA LYS A 288 7.48 6.79 5.78
C LYS A 288 7.67 6.06 4.48
N LEU A 289 7.06 6.59 3.43
CA LEU A 289 7.25 6.13 2.07
C LEU A 289 7.80 7.26 1.22
N PHE A 290 8.75 6.93 0.36
CA PHE A 290 9.31 7.89 -0.57
C PHE A 290 10.07 7.25 -1.74
N GLY A 291 10.08 7.91 -2.88
CA GLY A 291 10.76 7.42 -4.09
C GLY A 291 10.00 7.74 -5.36
N ASP A 292 10.41 7.08 -6.43
CA ASP A 292 9.95 7.41 -7.77
C ASP A 292 8.73 6.55 -8.12
N GLU A 293 7.71 7.18 -8.70
CA GLU A 293 6.59 6.50 -9.34
C GLU A 293 7.05 5.87 -10.66
N ALA A 294 6.55 4.68 -10.97
CA ALA A 294 6.66 4.09 -12.29
C ALA A 294 5.66 4.77 -13.23
N GLN A 295 6.16 5.59 -14.15
CA GLN A 295 5.31 6.35 -15.06
C GLN A 295 4.76 5.46 -16.20
N LEU A 296 3.55 5.80 -16.67
CA LEU A 296 2.98 5.22 -17.88
C LEU A 296 3.81 5.65 -19.11
N PRO A 297 4.26 4.73 -19.98
CA PRO A 297 5.10 5.08 -21.13
C PRO A 297 4.51 6.17 -22.03
N TYR A 298 3.19 6.18 -22.24
CA TYR A 298 2.54 7.21 -23.06
C TYR A 298 2.57 8.60 -22.42
N LEU A 299 2.68 8.70 -21.08
CA LEU A 299 2.81 9.97 -20.38
C LEU A 299 4.20 10.58 -20.60
N GLU A 300 5.25 9.74 -20.67
CA GLU A 300 6.60 10.20 -21.05
C GLU A 300 6.62 10.74 -22.48
N GLU A 301 5.94 10.06 -23.41
CA GLU A 301 5.84 10.49 -24.82
C GLU A 301 5.18 11.87 -24.99
N ILE A 302 4.25 12.24 -24.10
CA ILE A 302 3.60 13.56 -24.08
C ILE A 302 4.29 14.57 -23.14
N GLY A 303 5.49 14.25 -22.63
CA GLY A 303 6.37 15.18 -21.93
C GLY A 303 6.11 15.35 -20.43
N TYR A 304 5.42 14.40 -19.79
CA TYR A 304 5.28 14.38 -18.33
C TYR A 304 6.56 13.77 -17.75
N GLY A 305 7.07 14.36 -16.67
CA GLY A 305 8.29 13.89 -16.01
C GLY A 305 8.00 12.98 -14.81
N ASP A 306 9.01 12.19 -14.42
CA ASP A 306 8.96 11.30 -13.26
C ASP A 306 8.46 12.00 -12.00
N ARG A 307 7.57 11.32 -11.29
CA ARG A 307 7.00 11.78 -10.03
C ARG A 307 7.76 11.14 -8.86
N TYR A 308 8.22 11.97 -7.92
CA TYR A 308 8.68 11.59 -6.59
C TYR A 308 7.60 11.70 -5.50
N ILE A 309 7.22 10.57 -4.91
CA ILE A 309 6.27 10.49 -3.81
C ILE A 309 6.99 10.65 -2.49
N SER A 310 6.37 11.34 -1.53
CA SER A 310 6.81 11.37 -0.14
C SER A 310 5.63 11.55 0.78
N ALA A 311 5.51 10.66 1.76
CA ALA A 311 4.50 10.78 2.80
C ALA A 311 4.93 10.04 4.06
N TYR A 312 4.31 10.37 5.18
CA TYR A 312 4.50 9.62 6.41
C TYR A 312 3.20 9.49 7.19
N THR A 313 3.06 8.38 7.91
CA THR A 313 1.93 8.08 8.79
C THR A 313 2.42 8.04 10.23
N LEU A 314 1.72 8.73 11.13
CA LEU A 314 1.88 8.58 12.57
C LEU A 314 0.81 7.63 13.07
N ASN A 315 1.21 6.59 13.79
CA ASN A 315 0.29 5.61 14.36
C ASN A 315 0.40 5.66 15.88
N TYR A 316 -0.71 5.63 16.60
CA TYR A 316 -0.69 5.57 18.05
C TYR A 316 -1.95 4.92 18.57
N GLY A 317 -1.81 4.22 19.68
CA GLY A 317 -2.93 3.49 20.24
C GLY A 317 -2.59 2.82 21.55
N PHE A 318 -3.55 2.06 22.07
CA PHE A 318 -3.32 1.20 23.21
C PHE A 318 -4.24 0.00 23.19
N SER A 319 -3.80 -1.06 23.86
CA SER A 319 -4.65 -2.19 24.20
C SER A 319 -4.78 -2.31 25.71
N TYR A 320 -5.95 -2.76 26.14
CA TYR A 320 -6.25 -3.09 27.51
C TYR A 320 -6.81 -4.51 27.57
N GLN A 321 -6.13 -5.36 28.32
CA GLN A 321 -6.55 -6.74 28.52
C GLN A 321 -6.88 -6.98 29.98
N LYS A 322 -8.01 -7.65 30.24
CA LYS A 322 -8.39 -8.13 31.58
C LYS A 322 -9.13 -9.45 31.47
N ASN A 323 -8.53 -10.52 32.02
CA ASN A 323 -9.05 -11.89 31.91
C ASN A 323 -9.32 -12.24 30.43
N LYS A 324 -10.58 -12.54 30.09
CA LYS A 324 -11.08 -12.91 28.76
C LYS A 324 -11.44 -11.71 27.87
N PHE A 325 -11.31 -10.49 28.40
CA PHE A 325 -11.66 -9.26 27.69
C PHE A 325 -10.41 -8.57 27.14
N LEU A 326 -10.51 -8.11 25.90
CA LEU A 326 -9.54 -7.29 25.21
C LEU A 326 -10.24 -6.08 24.60
N PHE A 327 -9.67 -4.91 24.81
CA PHE A 327 -10.03 -3.67 24.14
C PHE A 327 -8.80 -3.15 23.42
N VAL A 328 -8.97 -2.70 22.18
CA VAL A 328 -7.90 -2.15 21.37
C VAL A 328 -8.41 -0.88 20.70
N MET A 329 -7.57 0.14 20.70
CA MET A 329 -7.81 1.36 19.95
C MET A 329 -6.53 1.77 19.23
N ASP A 330 -6.65 2.04 17.93
CA ASP A 330 -5.57 2.51 17.07
C ASP A 330 -6.03 3.77 16.30
N PHE A 331 -5.09 4.69 16.11
CA PHE A 331 -5.28 5.88 15.30
C PHE A 331 -4.08 6.07 14.38
N SER A 332 -4.37 6.39 13.12
CA SER A 332 -3.37 6.73 12.12
C SER A 332 -3.63 8.14 11.59
N GLU A 333 -2.60 8.97 11.47
CA GLU A 333 -2.68 10.26 10.80
C GLU A 333 -1.72 10.28 9.61
N LEU A 334 -2.24 10.59 8.43
CA LEU A 334 -1.43 10.70 7.23
C LEU A 334 -0.97 12.14 7.02
N HIS A 335 0.34 12.28 6.82
CA HIS A 335 0.96 13.53 6.45
C HIS A 335 1.60 13.45 5.09
N THR A 336 1.12 14.30 4.19
CA THR A 336 1.72 14.57 2.89
C THR A 336 2.28 16.00 2.85
N PRO A 337 3.30 16.29 2.02
CA PRO A 337 3.70 17.67 1.72
C PRO A 337 2.50 18.53 1.34
N LYS A 338 2.52 19.80 1.74
CA LYS A 338 1.50 20.75 1.29
C LYS A 338 1.68 21.00 -0.20
N LEU A 339 0.76 20.46 -0.99
CA LEU A 339 0.63 20.71 -2.42
C LEU A 339 -0.62 21.57 -2.60
N GLY A 340 -0.45 22.81 -3.07
CA GLY A 340 -1.54 23.77 -3.15
C GLY A 340 -1.62 24.41 -4.53
N GLY A 341 -2.80 24.37 -5.13
CA GLY A 341 -3.06 24.95 -6.45
C GLY A 341 -2.37 24.18 -7.58
N ILE A 342 -1.77 24.87 -8.55
CA ILE A 342 -1.11 24.21 -9.69
C ILE A 342 0.12 23.40 -9.28
N ASP A 343 0.70 23.66 -8.10
CA ASP A 343 1.80 22.86 -7.55
C ASP A 343 1.44 21.43 -7.23
N ALA A 344 0.15 21.12 -7.21
CA ALA A 344 -0.33 19.77 -7.00
C ALA A 344 -0.41 19.00 -8.34
N LEU A 345 -0.46 19.69 -9.49
CA LEU A 345 -0.55 19.05 -10.81
C LEU A 345 0.77 18.40 -11.24
N PRO A 346 0.70 17.33 -12.07
CA PRO A 346 1.89 16.72 -12.65
C PRO A 346 2.72 17.72 -13.46
N TYR A 347 4.03 17.47 -13.50
CA TYR A 347 4.92 18.13 -14.44
C TYR A 347 4.37 18.03 -15.87
N GLY A 348 4.40 19.11 -16.64
CA GLY A 348 3.91 19.13 -18.02
C GLY A 348 2.38 19.28 -18.19
N TYR A 349 1.55 18.89 -17.20
CA TYR A 349 0.08 18.88 -17.33
C TYR A 349 -0.51 20.22 -17.76
N VAL A 350 -0.16 21.30 -17.04
CA VAL A 350 -0.63 22.65 -17.33
C VAL A 350 -0.16 23.09 -18.73
N ASN A 351 0.99 22.64 -19.20
CA ASN A 351 1.52 23.04 -20.52
C ASN A 351 0.75 22.43 -21.65
N GLU A 352 0.43 21.14 -21.58
CA GLU A 352 -0.35 20.50 -22.63
C GLU A 352 -1.73 21.16 -22.77
N LEU A 353 -2.34 21.60 -21.66
CA LEU A 353 -3.62 22.33 -21.70
C LEU A 353 -3.53 23.74 -22.32
N ILE A 354 -2.43 24.46 -22.10
CA ILE A 354 -2.29 25.86 -22.55
C ILE A 354 -1.49 26.03 -23.85
N LYS A 355 -0.78 24.99 -24.30
CA LYS A 355 -0.01 24.94 -25.54
C LYS A 355 -0.82 25.36 -26.78
N PRO A 356 -2.09 24.96 -26.96
CA PRO A 356 -2.91 25.45 -28.06
C PRO A 356 -3.11 26.99 -28.02
N ILE A 357 -3.20 27.57 -26.82
CA ILE A 357 -3.47 28.98 -26.58
C ILE A 357 -2.27 29.85 -26.92
N TYR A 358 -1.06 29.36 -26.68
CA TYR A 358 0.18 30.10 -26.94
C TYR A 358 0.36 30.51 -28.41
N SER A 359 -0.15 29.70 -29.33
CA SER A 359 -0.13 30.01 -30.77
C SER A 359 -0.99 31.24 -31.14
N LEU A 360 -1.92 31.63 -30.28
CA LEU A 360 -2.85 32.74 -30.50
C LEU A 360 -2.28 34.10 -30.07
N PHE A 361 -1.18 34.11 -29.30
CA PHE A 361 -0.58 35.32 -28.74
C PHE A 361 0.90 35.44 -29.13
N PRO A 362 1.20 35.84 -30.39
CA PRO A 362 2.56 36.09 -30.82
C PRO A 362 3.17 37.23 -29.99
N THR A 363 4.41 37.03 -29.54
CA THR A 363 5.18 38.05 -28.81
C THR A 363 5.90 38.97 -29.80
N SER A 364 6.20 40.20 -29.37
CA SER A 364 6.97 41.19 -30.15
C SER A 364 8.33 40.68 -30.64
N ASN A 365 8.92 39.69 -29.97
CA ASN A 365 10.24 39.12 -30.26
C ASN A 365 10.21 37.78 -31.03
N ASN A 366 9.08 37.35 -31.58
CA ASN A 366 8.92 36.01 -32.20
C ASN A 366 9.36 34.86 -31.27
N TYR A 367 9.19 35.04 -29.95
CA TYR A 367 9.46 33.99 -28.97
C TYR A 367 8.59 32.77 -29.29
N THR A 368 9.24 31.67 -29.67
CA THR A 368 8.62 30.36 -29.68
C THR A 368 8.60 29.89 -28.24
N TRP A 369 7.43 29.48 -27.74
CA TRP A 369 7.23 28.93 -26.39
C TRP A 369 7.96 27.59 -26.26
N SER A 370 9.28 27.57 -26.39
CA SER A 370 10.08 26.34 -26.41
C SER A 370 10.41 25.91 -24.99
N ASN A 371 9.91 24.73 -24.66
CA ASN A 371 10.47 23.72 -23.77
C ASN A 371 10.64 23.97 -22.26
N THR A 372 10.40 25.16 -21.70
CA THR A 372 10.32 25.29 -20.23
C THR A 372 8.85 25.29 -19.79
N PRO A 373 8.35 24.24 -19.12
CA PRO A 373 6.94 24.16 -18.82
C PRO A 373 6.48 25.19 -17.74
N ILE A 374 5.25 25.70 -17.82
CA ILE A 374 4.48 26.20 -16.68
C ILE A 374 4.15 24.98 -15.84
N GLU A 375 5.06 24.63 -14.97
CA GLU A 375 5.02 23.36 -14.26
C GLU A 375 4.04 23.44 -13.09
N GLY A 376 3.35 22.35 -12.80
CA GLY A 376 3.08 22.02 -11.41
C GLY A 376 4.36 21.44 -10.82
N LEU A 377 4.72 21.84 -9.60
CA LEU A 377 5.91 21.33 -8.90
C LEU A 377 5.65 19.98 -8.22
N SER A 378 4.49 19.34 -8.47
CA SER A 378 4.19 18.08 -7.81
C SER A 378 5.01 16.98 -8.43
N HIS A 379 6.20 16.81 -7.88
CA HIS A 379 6.85 15.53 -7.96
C HIS A 379 5.99 14.48 -7.23
N SER A 380 5.08 14.81 -6.30
CA SER A 380 4.36 13.79 -5.52
C SER A 380 3.01 13.37 -6.10
N VAL A 381 2.80 12.05 -6.21
CA VAL A 381 1.49 11.44 -6.50
C VAL A 381 0.56 11.56 -5.28
N TYR A 382 -0.70 11.88 -5.56
CA TYR A 382 -1.82 12.11 -4.64
C TYR A 382 -2.40 10.85 -4.00
N TYR A 383 -1.64 9.76 -3.86
CA TYR A 383 -2.20 8.44 -3.54
C TYR A 383 -3.16 8.46 -2.34
N ALA A 384 -2.94 9.33 -1.35
CA ALA A 384 -3.84 9.53 -0.22
C ALA A 384 -4.01 11.00 0.16
N ALA A 385 -3.89 11.94 -0.78
CA ALA A 385 -3.91 13.37 -0.48
C ALA A 385 -5.22 13.87 0.16
N GLY A 386 -6.31 13.13 -0.05
CA GLY A 386 -7.61 13.38 0.59
C GLY A 386 -7.83 12.64 1.90
N LEU A 387 -6.91 11.76 2.31
CA LEU A 387 -7.01 11.04 3.58
C LEU A 387 -6.37 11.85 4.70
N GLY A 388 -7.12 12.06 5.77
CA GLY A 388 -6.66 12.74 6.97
C GLY A 388 -6.23 11.76 8.04
N SER A 389 -7.22 11.07 8.62
CA SER A 389 -6.98 10.17 9.75
C SER A 389 -7.83 8.91 9.68
N VAL A 390 -7.32 7.87 10.35
CA VAL A 390 -7.99 6.60 10.58
C VAL A 390 -8.14 6.39 12.08
N ALA A 391 -9.24 5.81 12.51
CA ALA A 391 -9.41 5.28 13.85
C ALA A 391 -10.05 3.90 13.79
N HIS A 392 -9.48 2.94 14.51
CA HIS A 392 -10.05 1.60 14.68
C HIS A 392 -10.19 1.31 16.17
N ILE A 393 -11.40 0.95 16.60
CA ILE A 393 -11.69 0.51 17.95
C ILE A 393 -12.23 -0.91 17.88
N GLU A 394 -11.67 -1.84 18.65
CA GLU A 394 -12.16 -3.22 18.74
C GLU A 394 -12.31 -3.68 20.19
N PHE A 395 -13.39 -4.42 20.42
CA PHE A 395 -13.69 -5.13 21.64
C PHE A 395 -13.72 -6.62 21.33
N LEU A 396 -13.05 -7.42 22.14
CA LEU A 396 -13.03 -8.86 22.01
C LEU A 396 -13.25 -9.54 23.36
N TYR A 397 -14.09 -10.57 23.37
CA TYR A 397 -14.38 -11.39 24.52
C TYR A 397 -14.21 -12.87 24.19
N GLU A 398 -13.35 -13.55 24.94
CA GLU A 398 -13.12 -14.98 24.82
C GLU A 398 -14.18 -15.76 25.60
N ILE A 399 -15.18 -16.27 24.89
CA ILE A 399 -16.23 -17.14 25.47
C ILE A 399 -15.58 -18.44 25.94
N SER A 400 -14.76 -19.04 25.08
CA SER A 400 -13.99 -20.24 25.37
C SER A 400 -12.65 -20.19 24.64
N LYS A 401 -11.75 -21.15 24.96
CA LYS A 401 -10.46 -21.30 24.25
C LYS A 401 -10.58 -21.36 22.72
N HIS A 402 -11.77 -21.73 22.22
CA HIS A 402 -12.03 -21.96 20.80
C HIS A 402 -12.95 -20.90 20.19
N ILE A 403 -13.62 -20.08 21.00
CA ILE A 403 -14.65 -19.15 20.51
C ILE A 403 -14.41 -17.76 21.09
N LYS A 404 -14.24 -16.79 20.20
CA LYS A 404 -14.15 -15.36 20.50
C LYS A 404 -15.30 -14.64 19.81
N ILE A 405 -15.85 -13.64 20.50
CA ILE A 405 -16.79 -12.68 19.90
C ILE A 405 -16.21 -11.30 20.02
N GLY A 406 -16.54 -10.42 19.09
CA GLY A 406 -16.11 -9.04 19.16
C GLY A 406 -17.01 -8.08 18.42
N ALA A 407 -16.72 -6.81 18.62
CA ALA A 407 -17.33 -5.70 17.92
C ALA A 407 -16.25 -4.69 17.56
N PHE A 408 -16.40 -4.03 16.43
CA PHE A 408 -15.46 -3.02 15.99
C PHE A 408 -16.17 -1.77 15.48
N MET A 409 -15.43 -0.67 15.51
CA MET A 409 -15.78 0.59 14.87
C MET A 409 -14.57 1.09 14.10
N TYR A 410 -14.81 1.53 12.88
CA TYR A 410 -13.79 2.07 11.99
C TYR A 410 -14.23 3.45 11.49
N PHE A 411 -13.30 4.38 11.48
CA PHE A 411 -13.49 5.73 10.99
C PHE A 411 -12.32 6.07 10.06
N LEU A 412 -12.62 6.41 8.82
CA LEU A 412 -11.69 7.08 7.90
C LEU A 412 -12.25 8.49 7.74
N ASN A 413 -11.41 9.50 7.95
CA ASN A 413 -11.79 10.90 7.82
C ASN A 413 -10.99 11.59 6.72
N ASN A 414 -11.65 12.52 6.04
CA ASN A 414 -11.03 13.36 5.04
C ASN A 414 -9.93 14.24 5.63
N LYS A 415 -8.96 14.58 4.78
CA LYS A 415 -7.94 15.58 5.09
C LYS A 415 -8.58 16.97 5.07
N ASN A 416 -8.57 17.63 6.22
CA ASN A 416 -9.07 19.00 6.36
C ASN A 416 -7.92 20.02 6.31
N ASP A 417 -7.10 19.94 5.26
CA ASP A 417 -6.15 20.99 4.94
C ASP A 417 -6.54 21.65 3.61
N ASN A 418 -6.32 22.95 3.47
CA ASN A 418 -6.65 23.72 2.26
C ASN A 418 -5.75 23.35 1.06
N THR A 419 -5.32 22.09 0.94
CA THR A 419 -4.60 21.52 -0.20
C THR A 419 -5.50 21.42 -1.43
N ILE A 420 -6.82 21.47 -1.25
CA ILE A 420 -7.77 21.74 -2.35
C ILE A 420 -7.48 23.14 -2.88
N GLY A 421 -6.96 23.23 -4.10
CA GLY A 421 -6.72 24.51 -4.76
C GLY A 421 -7.99 25.37 -4.76
N ASN A 422 -8.00 26.45 -3.97
CA ASN A 422 -9.06 27.44 -4.11
C ASN A 422 -8.82 28.22 -5.41
N GLU A 423 -9.91 28.64 -6.06
CA GLU A 423 -9.87 29.27 -7.38
C GLU A 423 -8.88 30.45 -7.44
N ASN A 424 -8.92 31.30 -6.41
CA ASN A 424 -8.06 32.48 -6.32
C ASN A 424 -6.57 32.11 -6.27
N SER A 425 -6.21 31.07 -5.51
CA SER A 425 -4.84 30.58 -5.39
C SER A 425 -4.34 30.01 -6.72
N VAL A 426 -5.16 29.19 -7.40
CA VAL A 426 -4.82 28.64 -8.72
C VAL A 426 -4.65 29.76 -9.75
N LYS A 427 -5.58 30.72 -9.81
CA LYS A 427 -5.49 31.89 -10.70
C LYS A 427 -4.25 32.72 -10.42
N GLN A 428 -3.96 33.01 -9.17
CA GLN A 428 -2.78 33.79 -8.77
C GLN A 428 -1.47 33.07 -9.15
N GLN A 429 -1.39 31.76 -8.92
CA GLN A 429 -0.21 30.97 -9.25
C GLN A 429 0.00 30.88 -10.78
N LEU A 430 -1.06 30.62 -11.56
CA LEU A 430 -1.01 30.62 -13.02
C LEU A 430 -0.54 31.97 -13.55
N THR A 431 -1.18 33.05 -13.10
CA THR A 431 -0.83 34.43 -13.49
C THR A 431 0.64 34.73 -13.21
N THR A 432 1.10 34.39 -12.01
CA THR A 432 2.49 34.63 -11.59
C THR A 432 3.49 33.86 -12.44
N ARG A 433 3.21 32.58 -12.75
CA ARG A 433 4.13 31.72 -13.53
C ARG A 433 4.14 32.08 -15.01
N ILE A 434 2.99 32.33 -15.61
CA ILE A 434 2.88 32.79 -17.00
C ILE A 434 3.67 34.10 -17.16
N THR A 435 3.43 35.08 -16.28
CA THR A 435 4.10 36.39 -16.33
C THR A 435 5.61 36.24 -16.14
N SER A 436 6.04 35.47 -15.13
CA SER A 436 7.46 35.25 -14.86
C SER A 436 8.18 34.58 -16.03
N LYS A 437 7.51 33.62 -16.70
CA LYS A 437 8.05 32.92 -17.86
C LYS A 437 8.21 33.85 -19.05
N LEU A 438 7.18 34.64 -19.36
CA LEU A 438 7.23 35.65 -20.41
C LEU A 438 8.38 36.64 -20.19
N MET A 439 8.53 37.14 -18.97
CA MET A 439 9.63 38.08 -18.65
C MET A 439 11.02 37.44 -18.80
N LYS A 440 11.20 36.21 -18.30
CA LYS A 440 12.52 35.55 -18.27
C LYS A 440 12.94 34.99 -19.62
N GLU A 441 12.01 34.40 -20.36
CA GLU A 441 12.35 33.59 -21.54
C GLU A 441 12.05 34.31 -22.85
N ALA A 442 10.93 35.03 -22.92
CA ALA A 442 10.60 35.88 -24.08
C ALA A 442 11.34 37.22 -24.05
N ASN A 443 12.02 37.52 -22.93
CA ASN A 443 12.76 38.77 -22.70
C ASN A 443 11.89 40.02 -22.97
N ILE A 444 10.62 39.96 -22.58
CA ILE A 444 9.68 41.08 -22.68
C ILE A 444 9.50 41.76 -21.31
N ASP A 445 9.13 43.03 -21.31
CA ASP A 445 8.96 43.77 -20.07
C ASP A 445 7.73 43.32 -19.26
N ASN A 446 7.66 43.76 -18.00
CA ASN A 446 6.58 43.36 -17.09
C ASN A 446 5.19 43.83 -17.55
N ALA A 447 5.10 44.96 -18.28
CA ALA A 447 3.84 45.50 -18.73
C ALA A 447 3.27 44.66 -19.88
N GLU A 448 4.12 44.37 -20.88
CA GLU A 448 3.77 43.47 -22.00
C GLU A 448 3.47 42.05 -21.49
N ALA A 449 4.28 41.52 -20.56
CA ALA A 449 4.04 40.22 -19.95
C ALA A 449 2.71 40.16 -19.19
N THR A 450 2.36 41.18 -18.42
CA THR A 450 1.08 41.24 -17.69
C THR A 450 -0.11 41.30 -18.65
N GLU A 451 -0.01 42.08 -19.73
CA GLU A 451 -1.07 42.17 -20.74
C GLU A 451 -1.31 40.81 -21.43
N ILE A 452 -0.23 40.14 -21.86
CA ILE A 452 -0.33 38.81 -22.49
C ILE A 452 -0.85 37.78 -21.49
N THR A 453 -0.39 37.78 -20.24
CA THR A 453 -0.92 36.91 -19.19
C THR A 453 -2.42 37.11 -19.00
N ASN A 454 -2.91 38.35 -18.92
CA ASN A 454 -4.34 38.62 -18.77
C ASN A 454 -5.16 38.10 -19.96
N LYS A 455 -4.63 38.22 -21.19
CA LYS A 455 -5.26 37.64 -22.39
C LYS A 455 -5.31 36.12 -22.31
N ILE A 456 -4.22 35.47 -21.89
CA ILE A 456 -4.17 34.01 -21.70
C ILE A 456 -5.18 33.59 -20.62
N MET A 457 -5.19 34.24 -19.45
CA MET A 457 -6.14 33.94 -18.37
C MET A 457 -7.59 34.10 -18.82
N ASN A 458 -7.90 35.13 -19.62
CA ASN A 458 -9.23 35.32 -20.18
C ASN A 458 -9.62 34.19 -21.15
N VAL A 459 -8.69 33.66 -21.94
CA VAL A 459 -8.95 32.48 -22.78
C VAL A 459 -9.19 31.25 -21.91
N LEU A 460 -8.40 31.03 -20.86
CA LEU A 460 -8.58 29.91 -19.95
C LEU A 460 -9.96 29.91 -19.27
N ASP A 461 -10.45 31.09 -18.88
CA ASP A 461 -11.74 31.26 -18.21
C ASP A 461 -12.95 31.12 -19.15
N ASN A 462 -12.78 31.29 -20.47
CA ASN A 462 -13.91 31.40 -21.41
C ASN A 462 -13.93 30.38 -22.54
N VAL A 463 -12.81 29.70 -22.86
CA VAL A 463 -12.78 28.67 -23.90
C VAL A 463 -13.16 27.33 -23.30
N GLU A 464 -14.27 26.78 -23.80
CA GLU A 464 -14.76 25.46 -23.46
C GLU A 464 -14.08 24.37 -24.28
N ILE A 465 -13.80 23.25 -23.63
CA ILE A 465 -13.36 22.00 -24.25
C ILE A 465 -14.44 20.95 -24.02
N HIS A 466 -14.72 20.15 -25.05
CA HIS A 466 -15.64 19.03 -24.96
C HIS A 466 -14.83 17.73 -24.86
N MET A 467 -14.97 17.02 -23.74
CA MET A 467 -14.39 15.68 -23.54
C MET A 467 -15.47 14.77 -22.94
N ASP A 468 -15.71 13.62 -23.56
CA ASP A 468 -16.58 12.54 -23.06
C ASP A 468 -17.95 13.00 -22.53
N GLY A 469 -18.61 13.88 -23.28
CA GLY A 469 -19.97 14.37 -22.97
C GLY A 469 -20.03 15.45 -21.89
N GLN A 470 -18.88 15.95 -21.40
CA GLN A 470 -18.80 17.10 -20.51
C GLN A 470 -18.22 18.32 -21.21
N THR A 471 -18.79 19.49 -20.92
CA THR A 471 -18.31 20.79 -21.39
C THR A 471 -17.75 21.55 -20.21
N ALA A 472 -16.46 21.87 -20.25
CA ALA A 472 -15.80 22.65 -19.19
C ALA A 472 -14.78 23.62 -19.81
N THR A 473 -14.59 24.77 -19.17
CA THR A 473 -13.51 25.69 -19.56
C THR A 473 -12.15 25.08 -19.24
N ILE A 474 -11.09 25.51 -19.94
CA ILE A 474 -9.72 25.03 -19.65
C ILE A 474 -9.36 25.31 -18.19
N PHE A 475 -9.75 26.47 -17.65
CA PHE A 475 -9.56 26.79 -16.24
C PHE A 475 -10.32 25.84 -15.32
N ASN A 476 -11.58 25.49 -15.64
CA ASN A 476 -12.34 24.51 -14.87
C ASN A 476 -11.70 23.12 -14.91
N GLN A 477 -11.05 22.72 -16.00
CA GLN A 477 -10.29 21.47 -16.06
C GLN A 477 -9.05 21.51 -15.18
N ILE A 478 -8.26 22.61 -15.23
CA ILE A 478 -7.11 22.81 -14.34
C ILE A 478 -7.59 22.78 -12.88
N MET A 479 -8.68 23.47 -12.56
CA MET A 479 -9.28 23.47 -11.22
C MET A 479 -9.76 22.10 -10.78
N TYR A 480 -10.40 21.36 -11.69
CA TYR A 480 -10.86 20.00 -11.43
C TYR A 480 -9.67 19.08 -11.14
N ALA A 481 -8.59 19.18 -11.91
CA ALA A 481 -7.35 18.44 -11.66
C ALA A 481 -6.62 18.92 -10.38
N CYS A 482 -6.75 20.19 -9.99
CA CYS A 482 -6.20 20.66 -8.71
C CYS A 482 -7.00 20.18 -7.50
N LYS A 483 -8.23 19.69 -7.70
CA LYS A 483 -9.09 19.19 -6.63
C LYS A 483 -8.80 17.71 -6.42
N VAL A 484 -8.47 17.35 -5.19
CA VAL A 484 -8.61 15.96 -4.75
C VAL A 484 -10.10 15.61 -4.84
N PRO A 485 -10.47 14.40 -5.34
CA PRO A 485 -11.87 13.98 -5.38
C PRO A 485 -12.53 14.23 -4.02
N TYR A 486 -13.66 14.91 -4.02
CA TYR A 486 -14.45 15.03 -2.81
C TYR A 486 -14.88 13.63 -2.40
N TRP A 487 -14.57 13.28 -1.17
CA TRP A 487 -14.91 12.00 -0.59
C TRP A 487 -15.70 12.24 0.70
N GLU A 488 -16.62 11.35 1.03
CA GLU A 488 -17.40 11.40 2.27
C GLU A 488 -16.75 10.49 3.31
N ASP A 489 -16.63 10.97 4.54
CA ASP A 489 -16.05 10.20 5.64
C ASP A 489 -16.67 8.79 5.71
N THR A 490 -15.81 7.78 5.82
CA THR A 490 -16.26 6.38 5.90
C THR A 490 -16.31 5.96 7.34
N HIS A 491 -17.48 5.49 7.76
CA HIS A 491 -17.69 4.90 9.06
C HIS A 491 -18.19 3.48 8.89
N SER A 492 -17.60 2.55 9.63
CA SER A 492 -18.04 1.16 9.66
C SER A 492 -18.21 0.69 11.10
N ILE A 493 -19.28 -0.04 11.36
CA ILE A 493 -19.52 -0.66 12.66
C ILE A 493 -19.91 -2.11 12.40
N GLY A 494 -19.30 -3.03 13.13
CA GLY A 494 -19.58 -4.45 12.94
C GLY A 494 -19.38 -5.29 14.17
N MET A 495 -19.82 -6.54 14.05
CA MET A 495 -19.63 -7.60 15.03
C MET A 495 -19.06 -8.82 14.33
N PHE A 496 -18.27 -9.61 15.05
CA PHE A 496 -17.71 -10.84 14.52
C PHE A 496 -17.72 -11.96 15.56
N VAL A 497 -17.74 -13.18 15.04
CA VAL A 497 -17.48 -14.41 15.78
C VAL A 497 -16.31 -15.13 15.13
N ARG A 498 -15.43 -15.65 15.96
CA ARG A 498 -14.25 -16.41 15.53
C ARG A 498 -14.22 -17.74 16.24
N TYR A 499 -14.01 -18.79 15.46
CA TYR A 499 -13.86 -20.16 15.91
C TYR A 499 -12.47 -20.67 15.54
N SER A 500 -11.78 -21.32 16.47
CA SER A 500 -10.45 -21.91 16.24
C SER A 500 -10.35 -23.29 16.88
N PHE A 501 -9.55 -24.18 16.30
CA PHE A 501 -9.26 -25.52 16.86
C PHE A 501 -7.86 -26.02 16.58
#